data_AF-A0A6H5LCF4-F1
#
_entry.id   AF-A0A6H5LCF4-F1
#
_cell.length_a   1.000
_cell.length_b   1.000
_cell.length_c   1.000
_cell.angle_alpha   90.00
_cell.angle_beta   90.00
_cell.angle_gamma   90.00
#
_symmetry.space_group_name_H-M   'P 1'
#
loop_
_entity.id
_entity.type
_entity.pdbx_description
1 polymer ?
#
loop_
_entity_poly.entity_id
_entity_poly.type
_entity_poly.pdbx_seq_one_letter_code
_entity_poly.pdbx_strand_id
1 'polypeptide(L)'
;MLYFDLVKGGSSENHAKEQVAKTLRIGTDKVLAVRTLWYDKQELYETNGKGRGKATSVDDGRRVITKEQEDGLREFIKGEHEAGRQVFRRTVKDYLECSCGLEMSNRAMRRLLQRLGFKRRRGRIKIPPLNEERN
;
A
#
# COMPACT_ATOMS: atom_id res chain seq x y z
N MET A 1 16.37 -15.62 -24.08
CA MET A 1 17.50 -16.11 -23.28
C MET A 1 17.92 -14.98 -22.36
N LEU A 2 17.98 -15.21 -21.05
CA LEU A 2 18.24 -14.16 -20.07
C LEU A 2 19.74 -14.02 -19.82
N TYR A 3 20.16 -12.87 -19.27
CA TYR A 3 21.57 -12.56 -18.99
C TYR A 3 22.25 -13.66 -18.16
N PHE A 4 21.55 -14.17 -17.15
CA PHE A 4 22.07 -15.22 -16.27
C PHE A 4 22.26 -16.56 -16.95
N ASP A 5 21.40 -16.92 -17.91
CA ASP A 5 21.53 -18.18 -18.66
C ASP A 5 22.80 -18.15 -19.53
N LEU A 6 23.11 -16.99 -20.10
CA LEU A 6 24.31 -16.78 -20.92
C LEU A 6 25.59 -16.82 -20.08
N VAL A 7 25.60 -16.15 -18.93
CA VAL A 7 26.76 -16.16 -18.02
C VAL A 7 26.98 -17.55 -17.42
N LYS A 8 25.91 -18.25 -17.00
CA LYS A 8 26.01 -19.66 -16.54
C LYS A 8 26.47 -20.61 -17.65
N GLY A 9 26.12 -20.32 -18.89
CA GLY A 9 26.62 -21.02 -20.07
C GLY A 9 28.06 -20.67 -20.47
N GLY A 10 28.80 -19.90 -19.66
CA GLY A 10 30.20 -19.56 -19.90
C GLY A 10 30.43 -18.36 -20.82
N SER A 11 29.37 -17.63 -21.19
CA SER A 11 29.53 -16.39 -21.97
C SER A 11 30.11 -15.29 -21.09
N SER A 12 30.98 -14.44 -21.67
CA SER A 12 31.51 -13.28 -20.96
C SER A 12 30.40 -12.29 -20.62
N GLU A 13 30.55 -11.56 -19.51
CA GLU A 13 29.53 -10.62 -19.03
C GLU A 13 29.17 -9.56 -20.09
N ASN A 14 30.17 -9.05 -20.81
CA ASN A 14 29.97 -8.06 -21.87
C ASN A 14 29.18 -8.64 -23.05
N HIS A 15 29.49 -9.88 -23.45
CA HIS A 15 28.76 -10.55 -24.52
C HIS A 15 27.31 -10.85 -24.13
N ALA A 16 27.10 -11.34 -22.91
CA ALA A 16 25.77 -11.59 -22.37
C ALA A 16 24.93 -10.31 -22.29
N LYS A 17 25.54 -9.19 -21.88
CA LYS A 17 24.90 -7.87 -21.82
C LYS A 17 24.43 -7.40 -23.19
N GLU A 18 25.31 -7.44 -24.19
CA GLU A 18 24.99 -7.00 -25.55
C GLU A 18 23.94 -7.88 -26.21
N GLN A 19 24.05 -9.20 -26.02
CA GLN A 19 23.10 -10.15 -26.57
C GLN A 19 21.70 -9.95 -25.99
N VAL A 20 21.56 -9.78 -24.67
CA VAL A 20 20.27 -9.53 -24.03
C VAL A 20 19.68 -8.19 -24.43
N ALA A 21 20.51 -7.14 -24.50
CA ALA A 21 20.08 -5.82 -24.96
C ALA A 21 19.50 -5.88 -26.39
N LYS A 22 20.18 -6.61 -27.29
CA LYS A 22 19.73 -6.83 -28.67
C LYS A 22 18.45 -7.66 -28.75
N THR A 23 18.38 -8.77 -28.02
CA THR A 23 17.22 -9.67 -28.02
C THR A 23 15.96 -8.99 -27.48
N LEU A 24 16.08 -8.26 -26.39
CA LEU A 24 14.95 -7.59 -25.74
C LEU A 24 14.70 -6.17 -26.26
N ARG A 25 15.55 -5.68 -27.17
CA ARG A 25 15.51 -4.30 -27.72
C ARG A 25 15.49 -3.24 -26.62
N ILE A 26 16.34 -3.41 -25.62
CA ILE A 26 16.52 -2.46 -24.51
C ILE A 26 17.96 -1.95 -24.47
N GLY A 27 18.16 -0.79 -23.86
CA GLY A 27 19.50 -0.24 -23.64
C GLY A 27 20.34 -1.14 -22.73
N THR A 28 21.66 -1.15 -22.97
CA THR A 28 22.61 -1.98 -22.21
C THR A 28 22.74 -1.51 -20.75
N ASP A 29 22.42 -0.25 -20.48
CA ASP A 29 22.24 0.37 -19.17
C ASP A 29 21.10 -0.29 -18.38
N LYS A 30 19.96 -0.57 -19.02
CA LYS A 30 18.82 -1.22 -18.38
C LYS A 30 19.11 -2.68 -18.03
N VAL A 31 19.88 -3.37 -18.85
CA VAL A 31 20.35 -4.74 -18.55
C VAL A 31 21.19 -4.75 -17.28
N LEU A 32 22.10 -3.78 -17.12
CA LEU A 32 22.89 -3.64 -15.89
C LEU A 32 22.04 -3.23 -14.69
N ALA A 33 21.12 -2.28 -14.84
CA ALA A 33 20.25 -1.87 -13.75
C ALA A 33 19.42 -3.04 -13.21
N VAL A 34 18.87 -3.88 -14.10
CA VAL A 34 18.15 -5.10 -13.71
C VAL A 34 19.10 -6.13 -13.07
N ARG A 35 20.31 -6.31 -13.59
CA ARG A 35 21.33 -7.19 -12.99
C ARG A 35 21.68 -6.75 -11.56
N THR A 36 21.98 -5.47 -11.36
CA THR A 36 22.34 -4.92 -10.05
C THR A 36 21.19 -5.06 -9.06
N LEU A 37 19.97 -4.69 -9.49
CA LEU A 37 18.76 -4.89 -8.69
C LEU A 37 18.53 -6.36 -8.34
N TRP A 38 18.87 -7.30 -9.22
CA TRP A 38 18.73 -8.73 -8.99
C TRP A 38 19.70 -9.26 -7.92
N TYR A 39 20.97 -8.83 -7.94
CA TYR A 39 21.96 -9.24 -6.94
C TYR A 39 21.71 -8.58 -5.59
N ASP A 40 21.31 -7.30 -5.58
CA ASP A 40 21.10 -6.54 -4.34
C ASP A 40 19.74 -6.81 -3.70
N LYS A 41 18.73 -7.25 -4.47
CA LYS A 41 17.35 -7.40 -4.01
C LYS A 41 16.71 -8.71 -4.51
N GLN A 42 17.16 -9.84 -3.96
CA GLN A 42 16.44 -11.12 -4.06
C GLN A 42 14.97 -11.03 -3.60
N GLU A 43 14.62 -10.04 -2.77
CA GLU A 43 13.28 -9.85 -2.19
C GLU A 43 12.18 -9.44 -3.19
N LEU A 44 12.53 -8.92 -4.37
CA LEU A 44 11.53 -8.46 -5.36
C LEU A 44 10.69 -9.61 -5.95
N TYR A 45 11.13 -10.85 -5.80
CA TYR A 45 10.47 -12.05 -6.33
C TYR A 45 9.65 -12.85 -5.32
N GLU A 46 9.55 -12.40 -4.07
CA GLU A 46 8.44 -12.87 -3.24
C GLU A 46 7.15 -12.19 -3.70
N THR A 47 6.75 -12.41 -4.95
CA THR A 47 5.45 -11.97 -5.44
C THR A 47 4.40 -12.95 -4.92
N ASN A 48 3.26 -12.45 -4.46
CA ASN A 48 2.08 -13.32 -4.46
C ASN A 48 1.84 -13.78 -5.90
N GLY A 49 1.30 -14.99 -6.13
CA GLY A 49 1.10 -15.60 -7.46
C GLY A 49 0.24 -14.82 -8.46
N LYS A 50 -0.05 -13.53 -8.20
CA LYS A 50 -0.71 -12.55 -9.06
C LYS A 50 0.25 -11.44 -9.55
N GLY A 51 1.56 -11.59 -9.37
CA GLY A 51 2.57 -10.65 -9.88
C GLY A 51 2.58 -9.29 -9.17
N ARG A 52 2.03 -9.21 -7.95
CA ARG A 52 2.22 -8.05 -7.07
C ARG A 52 3.29 -8.43 -6.05
N GLY A 53 4.26 -7.54 -5.83
CA GLY A 53 5.26 -7.74 -4.76
C GLY A 53 4.57 -8.08 -3.45
N LYS A 54 5.11 -9.04 -2.67
CA LYS A 54 4.72 -9.17 -1.27
C LYS A 54 4.79 -7.76 -0.69
N ALA A 55 3.71 -7.35 -0.03
CA ALA A 55 3.82 -6.25 0.90
C ALA A 55 4.80 -6.75 1.95
N THR A 56 6.07 -6.40 1.81
CA THR A 56 6.98 -6.42 2.94
C THR A 56 6.26 -5.58 3.99
N SER A 57 6.11 -6.10 5.21
CA SER A 57 5.58 -5.34 6.35
C SER A 57 6.51 -4.19 6.77
N VAL A 58 7.44 -3.81 5.89
CA VAL A 58 8.36 -2.71 6.05
C VAL A 58 7.58 -1.49 5.61
N ASP A 59 7.19 -0.72 6.62
CA ASP A 59 6.53 0.57 6.54
C ASP A 59 6.97 1.34 5.28
N ASP A 60 6.03 1.56 4.36
CA ASP A 60 6.23 2.06 2.99
C ASP A 60 6.62 3.57 2.97
N GLY A 61 7.10 4.10 4.12
CA GLY A 61 7.38 5.51 4.40
C GLY A 61 6.16 6.43 4.31
N ARG A 62 5.01 5.90 3.92
CA ARG A 62 3.74 6.62 3.87
C ARG A 62 3.27 6.74 5.31
N ARG A 63 3.01 7.96 5.78
CA ARG A 63 2.31 8.19 7.07
C ARG A 63 0.98 7.45 7.07
N VAL A 64 0.99 6.22 7.56
CA VAL A 64 -0.20 5.45 7.88
C VAL A 64 -0.46 5.69 9.35
N ILE A 65 -1.71 6.01 9.66
CA ILE A 65 -2.23 6.09 11.03
C ILE A 65 -1.87 4.79 11.74
N THR A 66 -1.30 4.88 12.94
CA THR A 66 -0.91 3.70 13.71
C THR A 66 -2.14 2.91 14.13
N LYS A 67 -1.97 1.64 14.49
CA LYS A 67 -3.10 0.81 14.94
C LYS A 67 -3.80 1.43 16.16
N GLU A 68 -3.04 2.00 17.09
CA GLU A 68 -3.57 2.71 18.26
C GLU A 68 -4.43 3.91 17.86
N GLN A 69 -4.00 4.68 16.85
CA GLN A 69 -4.78 5.80 16.32
C GLN A 69 -6.04 5.34 15.57
N GLU A 70 -5.98 4.18 14.90
CA GLU A 70 -7.18 3.58 14.30
C GLU A 70 -8.20 3.14 15.35
N ASP A 71 -7.74 2.51 16.43
CA ASP A 71 -8.59 2.05 17.52
C ASP A 71 -9.21 3.24 18.28
N GLY A 72 -8.42 4.28 18.58
CA GLY A 72 -8.93 5.52 19.16
C GLY A 72 -9.96 6.22 18.26
N LEU A 73 -9.75 6.22 16.94
CA LEU A 73 -10.74 6.76 16.00
C LEU A 73 -12.03 5.93 15.99
N ARG A 74 -11.95 4.60 16.12
CA ARG A 74 -13.15 3.74 16.20
C ARG A 74 -13.94 4.04 17.47
N GLU A 75 -13.27 4.15 18.60
CA GLU A 75 -13.90 4.49 19.88
C GLU A 75 -14.54 5.88 19.85
N PHE A 76 -13.84 6.87 19.30
CA PHE A 76 -14.39 8.21 19.12
C PHE A 76 -15.69 8.19 18.30
N ILE A 77 -15.68 7.55 17.13
CA ILE A 77 -16.87 7.46 16.27
C ILE A 77 -18.00 6.74 17.01
N LYS A 78 -17.69 5.65 17.74
CA LYS A 78 -18.67 4.90 18.51
C LYS A 78 -19.28 5.74 19.63
N GLY A 79 -18.46 6.41 20.44
CA GLY A 79 -18.92 7.27 21.53
C GLY A 79 -19.77 8.44 21.06
N GLU A 80 -19.42 9.06 19.93
CA GLU A 80 -20.25 10.11 19.32
C GLU A 80 -21.64 9.58 18.92
N HIS A 81 -21.70 8.38 18.36
CA HIS A 81 -22.96 7.75 18.00
C HIS A 81 -23.78 7.32 19.23
N GLU A 82 -23.16 6.80 20.29
CA GLU A 82 -23.81 6.47 21.56
C GLU A 82 -24.35 7.72 22.25
N ALA A 83 -23.66 8.85 22.14
CA ALA A 83 -24.15 10.16 22.57
C ALA A 83 -25.27 10.75 21.67
N GLY A 84 -25.74 10.00 20.67
CA GLY A 84 -26.77 10.43 19.72
C GLY A 84 -26.30 11.50 18.73
N ARG A 85 -24.99 11.81 18.68
CA ARG A 85 -24.42 12.84 17.80
C ARG A 85 -24.22 12.29 16.39
N GLN A 86 -24.30 13.19 15.42
CA GLN A 86 -24.06 12.86 14.02
C GLN A 86 -22.59 13.03 13.68
N VAL A 87 -21.93 11.92 13.32
CA VAL A 87 -20.54 11.96 12.89
C VAL A 87 -20.46 12.26 11.41
N PHE A 88 -19.75 13.33 11.06
CA PHE A 88 -19.43 13.67 9.68
C PHE A 88 -17.95 13.44 9.40
N ARG A 89 -17.62 13.39 8.11
CA ARG A 89 -16.22 13.33 7.67
C ARG A 89 -15.39 14.49 8.22
N ARG A 90 -15.99 15.68 8.36
CA ARG A 90 -15.32 16.86 8.94
C ARG A 90 -14.96 16.60 10.40
N THR A 91 -15.92 16.14 11.21
CA THR A 91 -15.70 15.75 12.60
C THR A 91 -14.54 14.76 12.77
N VAL A 92 -14.48 13.73 11.92
CA VAL A 92 -13.36 12.77 11.95
C VAL A 92 -12.04 13.40 11.52
N LYS A 93 -12.07 14.30 10.54
CA LYS A 93 -10.89 15.03 10.10
C LYS A 93 -10.35 15.90 11.24
N ASP A 94 -11.23 16.67 11.88
CA ASP A 94 -10.88 17.55 13.00
C ASP A 94 -10.31 16.73 14.18
N TYR A 95 -10.89 15.56 14.48
CA TYR A 95 -10.35 14.64 15.49
C TYR A 95 -8.93 14.17 15.15
N LEU A 96 -8.66 13.77 13.90
CA LEU A 96 -7.33 13.29 13.49
C LEU A 96 -6.28 14.41 13.47
N GLU A 97 -6.69 15.63 13.15
CA GLU A 97 -5.82 16.81 13.22
C GLU A 97 -5.48 17.15 14.68
N CYS A 98 -6.47 17.19 15.57
CA CYS A 98 -6.26 17.52 16.99
C CYS A 98 -5.56 16.41 17.78
N SER A 99 -5.99 15.16 17.63
CA SER A 99 -5.51 14.04 18.45
C SER A 99 -4.23 13.41 17.92
N CYS A 100 -4.02 13.46 16.60
CA CYS A 100 -2.94 12.72 15.95
C CYS A 100 -1.98 13.62 15.14
N GLY A 101 -2.23 14.94 15.07
CA GLY A 101 -1.40 15.86 14.28
C GLY A 101 -1.39 15.53 12.79
N LEU A 102 -2.43 14.84 12.30
CA LEU A 102 -2.48 14.24 10.97
C LEU A 102 -3.44 14.99 10.06
N GLU A 103 -2.90 15.90 9.26
CA GLU A 103 -3.65 16.49 8.16
C GLU A 103 -3.82 15.48 7.01
N MET A 104 -5.07 15.16 6.70
CA MET A 104 -5.39 14.20 5.66
C MET A 104 -6.26 14.81 4.56
N SER A 105 -5.92 14.51 3.32
CA SER A 105 -6.77 14.87 2.17
C SER A 105 -8.14 14.16 2.24
N ASN A 106 -9.15 14.77 1.61
CA ASN A 106 -10.50 14.19 1.55
C ASN A 106 -10.52 12.78 0.94
N ARG A 107 -9.61 12.50 -0.01
CA ARG A 107 -9.45 11.20 -0.67
C ARG A 107 -8.84 10.17 0.29
N ALA A 108 -7.79 10.56 1.04
CA ALA A 108 -7.16 9.70 2.03
C ALA A 108 -8.15 9.36 3.15
N MET A 109 -8.91 10.35 3.64
CA MET A 109 -9.95 10.16 4.65
C MET A 109 -11.02 9.16 4.21
N ARG A 110 -11.48 9.27 2.96
CA ARG A 110 -12.46 8.33 2.40
C ARG A 110 -11.92 6.90 2.38
N ARG A 111 -10.67 6.72 1.95
CA ARG A 111 -10.03 5.41 1.91
C ARG A 111 -9.83 4.83 3.31
N LEU A 112 -9.43 5.66 4.26
CA LEU A 112 -9.32 5.27 5.67
C LEU A 112 -10.65 4.76 6.20
N LEU A 113 -11.72 5.56 6.09
CA LEU A 113 -13.03 5.18 6.60
C LEU A 113 -13.53 3.87 5.95
N GLN A 114 -13.28 3.69 4.64
CA GLN A 114 -13.58 2.43 3.95
C GLN A 114 -12.76 1.26 4.50
N ARG A 115 -11.45 1.45 4.74
CA ARG A 115 -10.56 0.44 5.34
C ARG A 115 -11.03 0.05 6.74
N LEU A 116 -11.49 1.02 7.53
CA LEU A 116 -12.03 0.81 8.86
C LEU A 116 -13.45 0.20 8.86
N GLY A 117 -14.08 0.06 7.69
CA GLY A 117 -15.42 -0.51 7.53
C GLY A 117 -16.57 0.49 7.66
N PHE A 118 -16.28 1.79 7.88
CA PHE A 118 -17.31 2.81 7.98
C PHE A 118 -17.95 3.12 6.64
N LYS A 119 -19.29 3.09 6.61
CA LYS A 119 -20.08 3.49 5.44
C LYS A 119 -20.54 4.93 5.57
N ARG A 120 -20.72 5.59 4.42
CA ARG A 120 -21.28 6.95 4.36
C ARG A 120 -22.66 6.92 3.70
N ARG A 121 -23.66 7.54 4.34
CA ARG A 121 -24.99 7.80 3.75
C ARG A 121 -25.35 9.27 3.90
N ARG A 122 -25.56 9.96 2.77
CA ARG A 122 -25.84 11.42 2.73
C ARG A 122 -24.81 12.22 3.54
N GLY A 123 -23.51 11.94 3.34
CA GLY A 123 -22.42 12.64 4.02
C GLY A 123 -22.11 12.18 5.46
N ARG A 124 -23.07 11.56 6.15
CA ARG A 124 -22.94 11.04 7.53
C ARG A 124 -22.18 9.73 7.56
N ILE A 125 -21.25 9.61 8.51
CA ILE A 125 -20.59 8.36 8.83
C ILE A 125 -21.59 7.52 9.62
N LYS A 126 -21.68 6.25 9.26
CA LYS A 126 -22.47 5.26 9.96
C LYS A 126 -21.50 4.24 10.50
N ILE A 127 -21.65 3.89 11.78
CA ILE A 127 -21.14 2.62 12.28
C ILE A 127 -21.67 1.56 11.30
N PRO A 128 -20.81 0.79 10.63
CA PRO A 128 -21.30 -0.34 9.86
C PRO A 128 -22.18 -1.17 10.81
N PRO A 129 -23.27 -1.81 10.36
CA PRO A 129 -23.76 -2.92 11.15
C PRO A 129 -22.55 -3.83 11.39
N LEU A 130 -22.26 -4.11 12.68
CA LEU A 130 -21.67 -5.40 13.06
C LEU A 130 -22.49 -6.41 12.26
N ASN A 131 -21.84 -7.27 11.47
CA ASN A 131 -22.48 -8.12 10.46
C ASN A 131 -23.59 -9.04 11.03
N GLU A 132 -24.77 -8.52 11.36
CA GLU A 132 -25.90 -9.31 11.89
C GLU A 132 -27.24 -9.01 11.19
N GLU A 133 -27.45 -7.85 10.55
CA GLU A 133 -28.72 -7.58 9.85
C GLU A 133 -28.64 -7.80 8.33
N ARG A 134 -28.17 -8.97 7.93
CA ARG A 134 -28.40 -9.47 6.56
C ARG A 134 -28.34 -11.00 6.50
N ASN A 135 -29.21 -11.65 7.27
CA ASN A 135 -29.79 -12.96 6.98
C ASN A 135 -31.18 -13.02 7.60
#